data_AF-A0A2Z6PCK4-F1
#
_entry.id   AF-A0A2Z6PCK4-F1
#
_cell.length_a   1.000
_cell.length_b   1.000
_cell.length_c   1.000
_cell.angle_alpha   90.00
_cell.angle_beta   90.00
_cell.angle_gamma   90.00
#
_symmetry.space_group_name_H-M   'P 1'
#
loop_
_entity.id
_entity.type
_entity.pdbx_description
1 polymer ?
#
loop_
_entity_poly.entity_id
_entity_poly.type
_entity_poly.pdbx_seq_one_letter_code
_entity_poly.pdbx_strand_id
1 'polypeptide(L)'
;MEGPEKELLQLAVFGELLALFPSVHIHIELVGPAIPTQRDGEKISISKYPCCNEAKCLCKLAGENESMTSALTMQLWRGFYHDRYTDIIKDSFPHLIIAPNSGIAAYSSWLPSIELIEKIDVPTVFTDYCEEACHLAASCIKTVTGRPLRLPVQLNPFRQPVAVEDSVLLLPCYSNCFLFGM
;
A
#
# COMPACT_ATOMS: atom_id res chain seq x y z
N MET A 1 -3.13 13.59 16.40
CA MET A 1 -2.73 12.29 15.86
C MET A 1 -2.07 12.55 14.52
N GLU A 2 -0.80 12.19 14.40
CA GLU A 2 -0.06 12.24 13.14
C GLU A 2 -0.49 11.02 12.31
N GLY A 3 -0.93 11.23 11.06
CA GLY A 3 -1.61 10.23 10.24
C GLY A 3 -0.66 9.52 9.26
N PRO A 4 -1.10 9.26 8.01
CA PRO A 4 -0.30 8.54 7.01
C PRO A 4 1.01 9.25 6.64
N GLU A 5 1.20 10.51 7.04
CA GLU A 5 2.45 11.25 6.80
C GLU A 5 3.66 10.59 7.48
N LYS A 6 3.46 9.85 8.59
CA LYS A 6 4.55 9.07 9.22
C LYS A 6 4.97 7.85 8.43
N GLU A 7 4.08 7.28 7.61
CA GLU A 7 4.41 6.09 6.81
C GLU A 7 5.55 6.41 5.82
N LEU A 8 5.60 7.66 5.34
CA LEU A 8 6.68 8.16 4.50
C LEU A 8 8.05 8.24 5.20
N LEU A 9 8.10 8.16 6.53
CA LEU A 9 9.35 8.06 7.30
C LEU A 9 9.85 6.62 7.38
N GLN A 10 9.02 5.63 7.05
CA GLN A 10 9.31 4.20 7.17
C GLN A 10 9.61 3.53 5.83
N LEU A 11 9.82 4.30 4.75
CA LEU A 11 10.06 3.76 3.39
C LEU A 11 11.26 2.80 3.33
N ALA A 12 12.26 2.97 4.22
CA ALA A 12 13.41 2.07 4.30
C ALA A 12 13.04 0.62 4.67
N VAL A 13 11.90 0.40 5.34
CA VAL A 13 11.40 -0.94 5.71
C VAL A 13 11.09 -1.79 4.49
N PHE A 14 10.74 -1.18 3.35
CA PHE A 14 10.51 -1.95 2.11
C PHE A 14 11.79 -2.66 1.62
N GLY A 15 12.99 -2.28 2.10
CA GLY A 15 14.22 -3.02 1.84
C GLY A 15 14.18 -4.49 2.30
N GLU A 16 13.32 -4.84 3.26
CA GLU A 16 13.09 -6.23 3.68
C GLU A 16 12.53 -7.11 2.54
N LEU A 17 11.85 -6.51 1.54
CA LEU A 17 11.36 -7.24 0.38
C LEU A 17 12.48 -7.86 -0.46
N LEU A 18 13.70 -7.32 -0.38
CA LEU A 18 14.88 -7.87 -1.07
C LEU A 18 15.22 -9.28 -0.57
N ALA A 19 14.93 -9.60 0.70
CA ALA A 19 15.13 -10.94 1.26
C ALA A 19 14.03 -11.91 0.84
N LEU A 20 12.79 -11.41 0.71
CA LEU A 20 11.63 -12.24 0.35
C LEU A 20 11.62 -12.62 -1.14
N PHE A 21 12.18 -11.76 -2.00
CA PHE A 21 12.17 -11.96 -3.45
C PHE A 21 13.59 -11.82 -4.04
N PRO A 22 14.45 -12.83 -3.84
CA PRO A 22 15.79 -12.82 -4.41
C PRO A 22 15.74 -12.85 -5.94
N SER A 23 16.58 -12.03 -6.57
CA SER A 23 16.69 -11.83 -8.02
C SER A 23 15.45 -11.25 -8.71
N VAL A 24 14.49 -10.69 -7.95
CA VAL A 24 13.34 -9.97 -8.50
C VAL A 24 13.59 -8.46 -8.42
N HIS A 25 13.27 -7.76 -9.50
CA HIS A 25 13.19 -6.31 -9.48
C HIS A 25 11.78 -5.91 -9.08
N ILE A 26 11.66 -5.23 -7.94
CA ILE A 26 10.38 -4.77 -7.41
C ILE A 26 10.25 -3.28 -7.71
N HIS A 27 9.13 -2.91 -8.31
CA HIS A 27 8.77 -1.51 -8.54
C HIS A 27 7.47 -1.21 -7.79
N ILE A 28 7.48 -0.18 -6.95
CA ILE A 28 6.34 0.19 -6.11
C ILE A 28 5.94 1.63 -6.40
N GLU A 29 4.68 1.80 -6.80
CA GLU A 29 4.07 3.11 -7.01
C GLU A 29 3.23 3.45 -5.77
N LEU A 30 3.70 4.41 -4.98
CA LEU A 30 3.02 4.85 -3.75
C LEU A 30 2.19 6.09 -4.06
N VAL A 31 0.86 5.95 -4.02
CA VAL A 31 -0.07 7.03 -4.38
C VAL A 31 -0.90 7.45 -3.19
N GLY A 32 -0.96 8.75 -2.91
CA GLY A 32 -1.82 9.28 -1.87
C GLY A 32 -1.95 10.80 -1.87
N PRO A 33 -3.11 11.37 -1.50
CA PRO A 33 -3.33 12.81 -1.51
C PRO A 33 -2.53 13.56 -0.44
N ALA A 34 -2.10 12.85 0.62
CA ALA A 34 -1.34 13.40 1.74
C ALA A 34 0.19 13.43 1.49
N ILE A 35 0.68 12.92 0.35
CA ILE A 35 2.09 13.02 0.01
C ILE A 35 2.47 14.51 -0.10
N PRO A 36 3.54 14.98 0.58
CA PRO A 36 3.97 16.37 0.50
C PRO A 36 4.28 16.79 -0.93
N THR A 37 3.88 18.00 -1.33
CA THR A 37 4.09 18.52 -2.69
C THR A 37 5.56 18.49 -3.11
N GLN A 38 6.50 18.67 -2.18
CA GLN A 38 7.94 18.64 -2.45
C GLN A 38 8.47 17.24 -2.79
N ARG A 39 7.71 16.19 -2.46
CA ARG A 39 8.05 14.78 -2.70
C ARG A 39 7.26 14.17 -3.85
N ASP A 40 6.38 14.93 -4.50
CA ASP A 40 5.62 14.44 -5.64
C ASP A 40 6.57 14.11 -6.81
N GLY A 41 6.47 12.89 -7.34
CA GLY A 41 7.34 12.34 -8.37
C GLY A 41 8.71 11.85 -7.89
N GLU A 42 9.00 11.91 -6.58
CA GLU A 42 10.29 11.46 -6.03
C GLU A 42 10.51 9.97 -6.30
N LYS A 43 11.64 9.64 -6.94
CA LYS A 43 12.10 8.26 -7.16
C LYS A 43 13.12 7.88 -6.09
N ILE A 44 12.90 6.72 -5.47
CA ILE A 44 13.73 6.17 -4.39
C ILE A 44 14.22 4.80 -4.85
N SER A 45 15.51 4.52 -4.67
CA SER A 45 16.10 3.21 -4.97
C SER A 45 16.70 2.61 -3.70
N ILE A 46 16.30 1.39 -3.38
CA ILE A 46 16.78 0.62 -2.23
C ILE A 46 17.52 -0.60 -2.78
N SER A 47 18.82 -0.64 -2.51
CA SER A 47 19.73 -1.74 -2.91
C SER A 47 20.35 -2.47 -1.73
N LYS A 48 19.99 -2.08 -0.50
CA LYS A 48 20.52 -2.63 0.74
C LYS A 48 19.42 -2.78 1.78
N TYR A 49 19.60 -3.74 2.68
CA TYR A 49 18.74 -3.90 3.85
C TYR A 49 18.81 -2.68 4.77
N PRO A 50 17.71 -2.35 5.49
CA PRO A 50 17.75 -1.33 6.52
C PRO A 50 18.78 -1.72 7.60
N CYS A 51 19.64 -0.77 7.97
CA CYS A 51 20.61 -0.99 9.03
C CYS A 51 19.92 -0.96 10.40
N CYS A 52 20.34 -1.82 11.32
CA CYS A 52 19.81 -1.80 12.68
C CYS A 52 20.18 -0.51 13.43
N ASN A 53 19.45 -0.20 14.50
CA ASN A 53 19.67 1.00 15.30
C ASN A 53 21.00 1.00 16.07
N GLU A 54 21.65 -0.15 16.25
CA GLU A 54 22.89 -0.26 17.03
C GLU A 54 24.07 0.47 16.38
N ALA A 55 24.72 1.35 17.14
CA ALA A 55 25.72 2.29 16.62
C ALA A 55 26.95 1.63 15.98
N LYS A 56 27.34 0.44 16.44
CA LYS A 56 28.57 -0.26 16.03
C LYS A 56 28.31 -1.60 15.33
N CYS A 57 27.11 -1.80 14.79
CA CYS A 57 26.78 -3.06 14.13
C CYS A 57 27.49 -3.18 12.77
N LEU A 58 27.94 -4.40 12.46
CA LEU A 58 28.59 -4.76 11.20
C LEU A 58 27.72 -4.48 9.97
N CYS A 59 26.38 -4.44 10.11
CA CYS A 59 25.46 -4.11 9.01
C CYS A 59 25.71 -2.71 8.43
N LYS A 60 26.29 -1.79 9.21
CA LYS A 60 26.69 -0.44 8.80
C LYS A 60 28.07 -0.39 8.14
N LEU A 61 28.86 -1.46 8.30
CA LEU A 61 30.22 -1.58 7.79
C LEU A 61 30.29 -2.38 6.47
N ALA A 62 29.17 -2.99 6.04
CA ALA A 62 29.07 -3.72 4.79
C ALA A 62 29.14 -2.76 3.58
N GLY A 63 30.37 -2.47 3.16
CA GLY A 63 30.71 -1.76 1.93
C GLY A 63 30.70 -2.67 0.70
N GLU A 64 29.82 -2.33 -0.24
CA GLU A 64 30.01 -2.35 -1.71
C GLU A 64 30.31 -3.64 -2.49
N ASN A 65 30.63 -4.78 -1.85
CA ASN A 65 31.13 -5.95 -2.60
C ASN A 65 30.13 -7.08 -2.86
N GLU A 66 28.88 -6.98 -2.41
CA GLU A 66 27.82 -7.89 -2.85
C GLU A 66 26.94 -7.18 -3.86
N SER A 67 27.12 -7.53 -5.14
CA SER A 67 26.21 -7.19 -6.22
C SER A 67 24.86 -7.82 -5.90
N MET A 68 23.99 -7.06 -5.23
CA MET A 68 22.61 -7.45 -5.04
C MET A 68 21.95 -7.49 -6.42
N THR A 69 21.56 -8.69 -6.84
CA THR A 69 20.85 -8.91 -8.11
C THR A 69 19.38 -8.46 -8.05
N SER A 70 18.86 -8.22 -6.84
CA SER A 70 17.54 -7.63 -6.59
C SER A 70 17.67 -6.12 -6.43
N ALA A 71 16.76 -5.38 -7.06
CA ALA A 71 16.61 -3.95 -6.87
C ALA A 71 15.16 -3.63 -6.50
N LEU A 72 14.98 -2.77 -5.51
CA LEU A 72 13.70 -2.19 -5.18
C LEU A 72 13.70 -0.71 -5.61
N THR A 73 12.74 -0.34 -6.43
CA THR A 73 12.50 1.05 -6.80
C THR A 73 11.11 1.46 -6.34
N MET A 74 10.99 2.68 -5.84
CA MET A 74 9.74 3.23 -5.35
C MET A 74 9.57 4.62 -5.93
N GLN A 75 8.34 5.00 -6.27
CA GLN A 75 8.04 6.36 -6.68
C GLN A 75 6.80 6.88 -5.96
N LEU A 76 6.87 8.14 -5.54
CA LEU A 76 5.82 8.80 -4.76
C LEU A 76 4.95 9.65 -5.68
N TRP A 77 3.63 9.54 -5.54
CA TRP A 77 2.67 10.32 -6.33
C TRP A 77 1.62 10.97 -5.46
N ARG A 78 1.62 12.29 -5.43
CA ARG A 78 0.59 13.06 -4.74
C ARG A 78 -0.69 13.06 -5.56
N GLY A 79 -1.78 12.57 -4.97
CA GLY A 79 -3.11 12.59 -5.57
C GLY A 79 -3.86 11.28 -5.39
N PHE A 80 -4.91 11.10 -6.18
CA PHE A 80 -5.65 9.84 -6.22
C PHE A 80 -5.13 8.93 -7.32
N TYR A 81 -5.29 7.62 -7.13
CA TYR A 81 -4.80 6.62 -8.09
C TYR A 81 -5.31 6.86 -9.52
N HIS A 82 -6.60 7.17 -9.68
CA HIS A 82 -7.20 7.45 -10.99
C HIS A 82 -6.60 8.67 -11.70
N ASP A 83 -6.17 9.70 -10.96
CA ASP A 83 -5.53 10.89 -11.54
C ASP A 83 -4.09 10.61 -11.96
N ARG A 84 -3.39 9.76 -11.21
CA ARG A 84 -1.96 9.46 -11.39
C ARG A 84 -1.70 8.29 -12.33
N TYR A 85 -2.71 7.49 -12.65
CA TYR A 85 -2.57 6.27 -13.44
C TYR A 85 -1.87 6.49 -14.78
N THR A 86 -2.20 7.56 -15.52
CA THR A 86 -1.60 7.87 -16.82
C THR A 86 -0.11 8.20 -16.74
N ASP A 87 0.35 8.71 -15.59
CA ASP A 87 1.76 8.95 -15.35
C ASP A 87 2.51 7.68 -14.95
N ILE A 88 1.89 6.84 -14.12
CA ILE A 88 2.43 5.54 -13.68
C ILE A 88 2.67 4.61 -14.87
N ILE A 89 1.69 4.47 -15.78
CA ILE A 89 1.79 3.50 -16.89
C ILE A 89 2.77 3.88 -17.99
N LYS A 90 3.44 5.04 -17.90
CA LYS A 90 4.51 5.41 -18.83
C LYS A 90 5.72 4.50 -18.67
N ASP A 91 6.02 4.12 -17.42
CA ASP A 91 7.20 3.35 -17.07
C ASP A 91 6.86 1.86 -16.87
N SER A 92 5.71 1.54 -16.26
CA SER A 92 5.31 0.14 -16.02
C SER A 92 3.81 -0.05 -15.79
N PHE A 93 3.29 -1.26 -16.08
CA PHE A 93 1.91 -1.63 -15.78
C PHE A 93 1.84 -2.34 -14.41
N PRO A 94 0.86 -2.00 -13.54
CA PRO A 94 0.76 -2.62 -12.22
C PRO A 94 0.36 -4.09 -12.32
N HIS A 95 1.08 -4.94 -11.58
CA HIS A 95 0.79 -6.37 -11.48
C HIS A 95 -0.16 -6.70 -10.31
N LEU A 96 -0.22 -5.82 -9.30
CA LEU A 96 -0.98 -5.97 -8.08
C LEU A 96 -1.23 -4.57 -7.50
N ILE A 97 -2.42 -4.35 -6.95
CA ILE A 97 -2.75 -3.13 -6.21
C ILE A 97 -3.07 -3.52 -4.76
N ILE A 98 -2.46 -2.79 -3.81
CA ILE A 98 -2.71 -2.98 -2.37
C ILE A 98 -3.14 -1.64 -1.79
N ALA A 99 -4.29 -1.63 -1.13
CA ALA A 99 -4.89 -0.45 -0.52
C ALA A 99 -5.12 -0.68 0.98
N PRO A 100 -4.12 -0.39 1.83
CA PRO A 100 -4.23 -0.56 3.28
C PRO A 100 -5.25 0.43 3.87
N ASN A 101 -6.07 -0.01 4.82
CA ASN A 101 -7.09 0.80 5.51
C ASN A 101 -7.88 1.71 4.56
N SER A 102 -8.37 1.13 3.47
CA SER A 102 -8.83 1.86 2.29
C SER A 102 -9.97 2.83 2.60
N GLY A 103 -10.89 2.49 3.50
CA GLY A 103 -12.02 3.38 3.83
C GLY A 103 -12.90 3.67 2.62
N ILE A 104 -13.07 2.71 1.71
CA ILE A 104 -13.84 2.88 0.46
C ILE A 104 -15.24 3.43 0.72
N ALA A 105 -15.93 2.92 1.75
CA ALA A 105 -17.26 3.37 2.11
C ALA A 105 -17.28 4.78 2.73
N ALA A 106 -16.16 5.24 3.27
CA ALA A 106 -16.04 6.53 3.93
C ALA A 106 -15.68 7.68 2.97
N TYR A 107 -15.01 7.39 1.85
CA TYR A 107 -14.54 8.42 0.92
C TYR A 107 -15.01 8.17 -0.51
N SER A 108 -15.88 9.05 -1.01
CA SER A 108 -16.38 8.99 -2.40
C SER A 108 -15.29 9.19 -3.46
N SER A 109 -14.13 9.73 -3.09
CA SER A 109 -12.96 9.82 -3.97
C SER A 109 -12.42 8.46 -4.42
N TRP A 110 -12.84 7.36 -3.78
CA TRP A 110 -12.53 6.01 -4.26
C TRP A 110 -13.27 5.62 -5.54
N LEU A 111 -14.45 6.17 -5.81
CA LEU A 111 -15.30 5.68 -6.91
C LEU A 111 -14.57 5.64 -8.26
N PRO A 112 -13.88 6.71 -8.71
CA PRO A 112 -13.16 6.67 -9.98
C PRO A 112 -11.96 5.72 -9.96
N SER A 113 -11.32 5.51 -8.79
CA SER A 113 -10.26 4.52 -8.64
C SER A 113 -10.80 3.09 -8.78
N ILE A 114 -11.97 2.79 -8.22
CA ILE A 114 -12.62 1.47 -8.34
C ILE A 114 -13.04 1.19 -9.78
N GLU A 115 -13.61 2.18 -10.48
CA GLU A 115 -13.93 2.08 -11.91
C GLU A 115 -12.68 1.80 -12.75
N LEU A 116 -11.59 2.52 -12.47
CA LEU A 116 -10.32 2.30 -13.13
C LEU A 116 -9.77 0.90 -12.87
N ILE A 117 -9.74 0.46 -11.61
CA ILE A 117 -9.25 -0.86 -11.20
C ILE A 117 -10.03 -1.97 -11.93
N GLU A 118 -11.36 -1.87 -11.96
CA GLU A 118 -12.21 -2.81 -12.69
C GLU A 118 -11.89 -2.83 -14.18
N LYS A 119 -11.65 -1.66 -14.79
CA LYS A 119 -11.33 -1.53 -16.21
C LYS A 119 -9.98 -2.12 -16.59
N ILE A 120 -8.97 -1.96 -15.73
CA ILE A 120 -7.60 -2.45 -15.99
C ILE A 120 -7.43 -3.92 -15.60
N ASP A 121 -8.39 -4.49 -14.87
CA ASP A 121 -8.47 -5.91 -14.49
C ASP A 121 -7.22 -6.41 -13.76
N VAL A 122 -6.67 -5.59 -12.88
CA VAL A 122 -5.50 -5.91 -12.06
C VAL A 122 -5.94 -6.48 -10.72
N PRO A 123 -5.37 -7.60 -10.25
CA PRO A 123 -5.65 -8.14 -8.92
C PRO A 123 -5.49 -7.05 -7.86
N THR A 124 -6.54 -6.83 -7.06
CA THR A 124 -6.53 -5.74 -6.08
C THR A 124 -6.97 -6.23 -4.71
N VAL A 125 -6.16 -5.93 -3.69
CA VAL A 125 -6.45 -6.26 -2.29
C VAL A 125 -6.61 -4.98 -1.50
N PHE A 126 -7.71 -4.91 -0.77
CA PHE A 126 -8.04 -3.85 0.17
C PHE A 126 -7.99 -4.40 1.58
N THR A 127 -7.72 -3.52 2.55
CA THR A 127 -7.97 -3.83 3.95
C THR A 127 -8.77 -2.73 4.63
N ASP A 128 -9.40 -3.05 5.75
CA ASP A 128 -10.12 -2.09 6.57
C ASP A 128 -10.07 -2.45 8.07
N TYR A 129 -10.54 -1.52 8.91
CA TYR A 129 -10.40 -1.58 10.35
C TYR A 129 -11.29 -2.62 11.04
N CYS A 130 -12.47 -2.87 10.46
CA CYS A 130 -13.47 -3.78 11.00
C CYS A 130 -14.27 -4.45 9.88
N GLU A 131 -14.94 -5.56 10.23
CA GLU A 131 -15.71 -6.36 9.28
C GLU A 131 -16.88 -5.58 8.66
N GLU A 132 -17.53 -4.70 9.43
CA GLU A 132 -18.63 -3.85 8.94
C GLU A 132 -18.16 -2.91 7.82
N ALA A 133 -17.02 -2.25 8.02
CA ALA A 133 -16.44 -1.36 7.01
C ALA A 133 -16.12 -2.10 5.71
N CYS A 134 -15.61 -3.35 5.80
CA CYS A 134 -15.39 -4.19 4.63
C CYS A 134 -16.68 -4.55 3.88
N HIS A 135 -17.78 -4.85 4.60
CA HIS A 135 -19.06 -5.16 3.96
C HIS A 135 -19.68 -3.92 3.29
N LEU A 136 -19.54 -2.74 3.90
CA LEU A 136 -19.95 -1.49 3.28
C LEU A 136 -19.11 -1.20 2.03
N ALA A 137 -17.79 -1.37 2.10
CA ALA A 137 -16.89 -1.24 0.96
C ALA A 137 -17.25 -2.22 -0.17
N ALA A 138 -17.56 -3.48 0.15
CA ALA A 138 -18.01 -4.48 -0.81
C ALA A 138 -19.31 -4.06 -1.52
N SER A 139 -20.24 -3.43 -0.79
CA SER A 139 -21.48 -2.89 -1.36
C SER A 139 -21.19 -1.72 -2.32
N CYS A 140 -20.28 -0.81 -1.97
CA CYS A 140 -19.82 0.25 -2.84
C CYS A 140 -19.19 -0.29 -4.13
N ILE A 141 -18.25 -1.24 -4.00
CA ILE A 141 -17.60 -1.90 -5.15
C ILE A 141 -18.65 -2.54 -6.06
N LYS A 142 -19.56 -3.35 -5.50
CA LYS A 142 -20.61 -4.02 -6.27
C LYS A 142 -21.52 -3.04 -6.99
N THR A 143 -21.82 -1.90 -6.37
CA THR A 143 -22.65 -0.84 -6.98
C THR A 143 -21.95 -0.20 -8.17
N VAL A 144 -20.64 0.01 -8.08
CA VAL A 144 -19.82 0.64 -9.13
C VAL A 144 -19.52 -0.32 -10.28
N THR A 145 -19.12 -1.55 -9.97
CA THR A 145 -18.62 -2.51 -10.97
C THR A 145 -19.70 -3.47 -11.47
N GLY A 146 -20.82 -3.59 -10.75
CA GLY A 146 -21.84 -4.61 -10.98
C GLY A 146 -21.38 -6.04 -10.64
N ARG A 147 -20.16 -6.22 -10.11
CA ARG A 147 -19.55 -7.52 -9.83
C ARG A 147 -19.38 -7.76 -8.33
N PRO A 148 -19.52 -9.00 -7.85
CA PRO A 148 -19.14 -9.35 -6.49
C PRO A 148 -17.61 -9.29 -6.31
N LEU A 149 -17.16 -9.25 -5.06
CA LEU A 149 -15.73 -9.38 -4.72
C LEU A 149 -15.17 -10.71 -5.25
N ARG A 150 -13.93 -10.69 -5.78
CA ARG A 150 -13.19 -11.91 -6.13
C ARG A 150 -12.56 -12.57 -4.91
N LEU A 151 -12.19 -11.77 -3.93
CA LEU A 151 -11.70 -12.23 -2.63
C LEU A 151 -12.70 -11.80 -1.55
N PRO A 152 -13.44 -12.74 -0.93
CA PRO A 152 -14.42 -12.40 0.09
C PRO A 152 -13.78 -11.73 1.31
N VAL A 153 -14.59 -10.99 2.05
CA VAL A 153 -14.19 -10.40 3.33
C VAL A 153 -13.74 -11.52 4.27
N GLN A 154 -12.53 -11.40 4.77
CA GLN A 154 -11.97 -12.32 5.75
C GLN A 154 -10.98 -11.61 6.66
N LEU A 155 -10.71 -12.20 7.81
CA LEU A 155 -9.70 -11.69 8.73
C LEU A 155 -8.32 -11.73 8.04
N ASN A 156 -7.57 -10.63 8.10
CA ASN A 156 -6.26 -10.55 7.46
C ASN A 156 -5.27 -11.48 8.20
N PRO A 157 -4.73 -12.54 7.56
CA PRO A 157 -3.81 -13.47 8.21
C PRO A 157 -2.42 -12.85 8.45
N PHE A 158 -2.11 -11.74 7.78
CA PHE A 158 -0.85 -11.00 7.90
C PHE A 158 -0.95 -9.79 8.84
N ARG A 159 -2.09 -9.60 9.54
CA ARG A 159 -2.29 -8.45 10.41
C ARG A 159 -1.34 -8.47 11.62
N GLN A 160 -0.72 -7.33 11.89
CA GLN A 160 -0.21 -6.98 13.22
C GLN A 160 -1.14 -5.89 13.78
N PRO A 161 -2.24 -6.27 14.44
CA PRO A 161 -3.37 -5.38 14.64
C PRO A 161 -3.00 -4.32 15.68
N VAL A 162 -2.75 -3.10 15.22
CA VAL A 162 -2.65 -1.93 16.08
C VAL A 162 -4.06 -1.46 16.38
N ALA A 163 -4.46 -1.49 17.66
CA ALA A 163 -5.77 -1.03 18.08
C ALA A 163 -5.93 0.45 17.72
N VAL A 164 -7.07 0.78 17.12
CA VAL A 164 -7.46 2.17 16.87
C VAL A 164 -8.36 2.60 18.02
N GLU A 165 -7.76 3.30 18.96
CA GLU A 165 -8.47 3.92 20.08
C GLU A 165 -9.33 5.09 19.57
N ASP A 166 -10.41 5.39 20.29
CA ASP A 166 -11.36 6.48 19.96
C ASP A 166 -12.01 6.39 18.57
N SER A 167 -12.20 5.16 18.06
CA SER A 167 -13.02 4.96 16.86
C SER A 167 -14.44 5.50 17.08
N VAL A 168 -14.94 6.26 16.11
CA VAL A 168 -16.34 6.71 16.07
C VAL A 168 -17.29 5.51 15.97
N LEU A 169 -16.78 4.40 15.46
CA LEU A 169 -17.46 3.11 15.45
C LEU A 169 -17.35 2.55 16.86
N LEU A 170 -18.49 2.32 17.52
CA LEU A 170 -18.59 1.68 18.86
C LEU A 170 -18.25 0.17 18.80
N LEU A 171 -17.28 -0.20 17.97
CA LEU A 171 -16.84 -1.55 17.66
C LEU A 171 -15.31 -1.63 17.74
N PRO A 172 -14.74 -2.80 18.09
CA PRO A 172 -13.29 -3.00 18.04
C PRO A 172 -12.73 -2.76 16.64
N CYS A 173 -11.80 -1.82 16.52
CA CYS A 173 -11.18 -1.42 15.27
C CYS A 173 -9.66 -1.64 15.37
N TYR A 174 -9.07 -2.26 14.36
CA TYR A 174 -7.62 -2.50 14.30
C TYR A 174 -7.08 -2.18 12.91
N SER A 175 -5.91 -1.57 12.82
CA SER A 175 -5.28 -1.27 11.53
C SER A 175 -5.05 -2.56 10.72
N ASN A 176 -5.46 -2.54 9.44
CA ASN A 176 -5.37 -3.63 8.46
C ASN A 176 -6.01 -4.95 8.96
N CYS A 177 -7.11 -4.88 9.71
CA CYS A 177 -7.69 -6.02 10.42
C CYS A 177 -8.30 -7.08 9.48
N PHE A 178 -9.08 -6.63 8.51
CA PHE A 178 -9.76 -7.48 7.54
C PHE A 178 -9.25 -7.19 6.15
N LEU A 179 -9.29 -8.18 5.26
CA LEU A 179 -8.93 -8.04 3.85
C LEU A 179 -10.04 -8.56 2.94
N PHE A 180 -10.10 -7.99 1.75
CA PHE A 180 -11.03 -8.34 0.67
C PHE A 180 -10.44 -7.85 -0.66
N GLY A 181 -11.03 -8.23 -1.80
CA GLY A 181 -10.41 -7.91 -3.08
C GLY A 181 -11.29 -8.01 -4.30
N MET A 182 -10.86 -7.30 -5.32
CA MET A 182 -11.42 -7.23 -6.67
C MET A 182 -10.57 -7.99 -7.67
#